data_AF-A0A819GXK2-F1
#
_entry.id   AF-A0A819GXK2-F1
#
_cell.length_a   1.000
_cell.length_b   1.000
_cell.length_c   1.000
_cell.angle_alpha   90.00
_cell.angle_beta   90.00
_cell.angle_gamma   90.00
#
_symmetry.space_group_name_H-M   'P 1'
#
loop_
_entity.id
_entity.type
_entity.pdbx_description
1 polymer ?
#
loop_
_entity_poly.entity_id
_entity_poly.type
_entity_poly.pdbx_seq_one_letter_code
_entity_poly.pdbx_strand_id
1 'polypeptide(L)'
;MSTSHNENINCRYLSGISDEPKQLLEPISGYAHEPLLSLEEACEPLLNIVSRLPVHIWIAKQNSQNPADGLTQDESAAIHLYTMEWDSSINESSVSLYVHLNQTLKGIDRTKLRPWFRYLKLFLTALAKLPVAPRQTVWRGIRADLSNDYPQDEKITWWAFSSCTTSLKILQSDLYLGTVGTRTLFSIETINGRAIR
;
A
#
# COMPACT_ATOMS: atom_id res chain seq x y z
N MET A 1 23.16 -15.31 -26.76
CA MET A 1 23.12 -13.97 -26.15
C MET A 1 21.72 -13.78 -25.61
N SER A 2 21.53 -14.04 -24.31
CA SER A 2 20.22 -14.02 -23.66
C SER A 2 19.77 -12.60 -23.42
N THR A 3 18.61 -12.26 -23.97
CA THR A 3 17.87 -11.04 -23.70
C THR A 3 17.40 -11.05 -22.24
N SER A 4 18.03 -10.23 -21.40
CA SER A 4 17.56 -9.95 -20.04
C SER A 4 16.21 -9.23 -20.13
N HIS A 5 15.13 -9.98 -19.93
CA HIS A 5 13.83 -9.39 -19.68
C HIS A 5 13.91 -8.66 -18.34
N ASN A 6 13.79 -7.33 -18.40
CA ASN A 6 13.67 -6.47 -17.23
C ASN A 6 12.24 -6.67 -16.70
N GLU A 7 12.02 -7.78 -15.97
CA GLU A 7 10.72 -8.15 -15.44
C GLU A 7 10.41 -7.35 -14.17
N ASN A 8 9.27 -6.67 -14.18
CA ASN A 8 8.81 -5.71 -13.18
C ASN A 8 8.93 -6.22 -11.73
N ILE A 9 9.83 -5.60 -10.96
CA ILE A 9 9.94 -5.78 -9.51
C ILE A 9 8.67 -5.25 -8.85
N ASN A 10 8.01 -6.03 -7.99
CA ASN A 10 6.83 -5.57 -7.26
C ASN A 10 7.26 -4.74 -6.03
N CYS A 11 7.35 -3.42 -6.20
CA CYS A 11 7.87 -2.49 -5.20
C CYS A 11 7.01 -2.39 -3.93
N ARG A 12 5.78 -2.92 -3.93
CA ARG A 12 4.83 -2.84 -2.81
C ARG A 12 5.29 -3.59 -1.56
N TYR A 13 6.04 -4.66 -1.77
CA TYR A 13 6.67 -5.42 -0.70
C TYR A 13 8.03 -4.85 -0.29
N LEU A 14 8.52 -3.82 -0.99
CA LEU A 14 9.89 -3.33 -0.88
C LEU A 14 9.98 -1.87 -0.41
N SER A 15 8.85 -1.17 -0.25
CA SER A 15 8.85 0.19 0.28
C SER A 15 9.47 0.24 1.68
N GLY A 16 10.60 0.95 1.77
CA GLY A 16 11.48 0.97 2.93
C GLY A 16 10.83 1.53 4.18
N ILE A 17 10.95 0.77 5.27
CA ILE A 17 10.70 1.22 6.64
C ILE A 17 11.85 2.11 7.15
N SER A 18 12.98 2.18 6.43
CA SER A 18 14.11 3.07 6.75
C SER A 18 13.73 4.55 6.84
N ASP A 19 12.57 4.95 6.30
CA ASP A 19 12.09 6.33 6.32
C ASP A 19 10.83 6.52 7.20
N GLU A 20 10.47 5.53 8.03
CA GLU A 20 9.44 5.77 9.05
C GLU A 20 9.93 6.86 10.03
N PRO A 21 9.06 7.79 10.43
CA PRO A 21 9.44 8.85 11.36
C PRO A 21 9.86 8.24 12.71
N LYS A 22 11.01 8.68 13.22
CA LYS A 22 11.54 8.27 14.54
C LYS A 22 10.75 8.85 15.73
N GLN A 23 9.67 9.57 15.45
CA GLN A 23 8.80 10.19 16.45
C GLN A 23 7.36 9.71 16.24
N LEU A 24 6.61 9.64 17.32
CA LEU A 24 5.17 9.43 17.24
C LEU A 24 4.52 10.67 16.62
N LEU A 25 3.78 10.48 15.54
CA LEU A 25 3.01 11.52 14.89
C LEU A 25 1.56 11.55 15.40
N GLU A 26 0.87 12.65 15.13
CA GLU A 26 -0.56 12.72 15.43
C GLU A 26 -1.37 11.76 14.55
N PRO A 27 -2.46 11.18 15.09
CA PRO A 27 -3.41 10.39 14.31
C PRO A 27 -3.98 11.19 13.14
N ILE A 28 -4.29 10.49 12.05
CA ILE A 28 -4.90 11.11 10.88
C ILE A 28 -6.39 11.32 11.18
N SER A 29 -6.76 12.55 11.50
CA SER A 29 -8.15 12.98 11.67
C SER A 29 -8.67 13.71 10.44
N GLY A 30 -10.00 13.72 10.23
CA GLY A 30 -10.64 14.51 9.17
C GLY A 30 -11.23 13.67 8.04
N TYR A 31 -10.50 12.67 7.54
CA TYR A 31 -10.98 11.80 6.45
C TYR A 31 -12.32 11.13 6.79
N ALA A 32 -12.58 10.83 8.07
CA ALA A 32 -13.81 10.16 8.50
C ALA A 32 -15.08 11.00 8.21
N HIS A 33 -14.95 12.32 8.16
CA HIS A 33 -16.03 13.27 7.90
C HIS A 33 -16.29 13.50 6.42
N GLU A 34 -15.41 13.04 5.53
CA GLU A 34 -15.67 13.09 4.09
C GLU A 34 -16.88 12.20 3.75
N PRO A 35 -17.70 12.59 2.75
CA PRO A 35 -18.76 11.73 2.24
C PRO A 35 -18.16 10.49 1.56
N LEU A 36 -18.94 9.41 1.49
CA LEU A 36 -18.62 8.30 0.58
C LEU A 36 -18.94 8.74 -0.84
N LEU A 37 -17.94 8.68 -1.71
CA LEU A 37 -17.98 9.17 -3.09
C LEU A 37 -17.61 8.03 -4.06
N SER A 38 -17.88 8.24 -5.35
CA SER A 38 -17.33 7.38 -6.40
C SER A 38 -15.80 7.41 -6.42
N LEU A 39 -15.15 6.43 -7.05
CA LEU A 39 -13.68 6.39 -7.11
C LEU A 39 -13.12 7.62 -7.85
N GLU A 40 -13.79 8.09 -8.89
CA GLU A 40 -13.41 9.27 -9.66
C GLU A 40 -13.42 10.54 -8.79
N GLU A 41 -14.54 10.80 -8.10
CA GLU A 41 -14.69 11.97 -7.22
C GLU A 41 -13.76 11.91 -6.02
N ALA A 42 -13.52 10.71 -5.48
CA ALA A 42 -12.60 10.50 -4.37
C ALA A 42 -11.13 10.78 -4.75
N CYS A 43 -10.78 10.54 -6.01
CA CYS A 43 -9.44 10.77 -6.56
C CYS A 43 -9.26 12.15 -7.22
N GLU A 44 -10.32 12.93 -7.40
CA GLU A 44 -10.26 14.26 -8.04
C GLU A 44 -9.14 15.16 -7.46
N PRO A 45 -8.96 15.29 -6.13
CA PRO A 45 -7.89 16.14 -5.58
C PRO A 45 -6.47 15.60 -5.85
N LEU A 46 -6.35 14.35 -6.29
CA LEU A 46 -5.07 13.66 -6.51
C LEU A 46 -4.59 13.75 -7.96
N LEU A 47 -5.41 14.28 -8.88
CA LEU A 47 -5.09 14.33 -10.32
C LEU A 47 -3.81 15.12 -10.65
N ASN A 48 -3.46 16.10 -9.81
CA ASN A 48 -2.24 16.90 -9.95
C ASN A 48 -1.07 16.37 -9.09
N ILE A 49 -1.30 15.32 -8.30
CA ILE A 49 -0.30 14.72 -7.40
C ILE A 49 0.20 13.40 -8.00
N VAL A 50 -0.70 12.63 -8.61
CA VAL A 50 -0.41 11.29 -9.12
C VAL A 50 -0.58 11.28 -10.64
N SER A 51 0.54 11.21 -11.34
CA SER A 51 0.57 11.15 -12.81
C SER A 51 -0.22 9.97 -13.36
N ARG A 52 -0.94 10.17 -14.47
CA ARG A 52 -1.73 9.12 -15.15
C ARG A 52 -2.80 8.46 -14.27
N LEU A 53 -3.23 9.10 -13.19
CA LEU A 53 -4.28 8.55 -12.33
C LEU A 53 -5.60 8.22 -13.06
N PRO A 54 -6.10 9.02 -14.03
CA PRO A 54 -7.38 8.72 -14.71
C PRO A 54 -7.43 7.36 -15.40
N VAL A 55 -6.36 6.96 -16.11
CA VAL A 55 -6.33 5.65 -16.79
C VAL A 55 -6.32 4.50 -15.77
N HIS A 56 -5.62 4.68 -14.64
CA HIS A 56 -5.54 3.67 -13.58
C HIS A 56 -6.85 3.57 -12.79
N ILE A 57 -7.59 4.67 -12.59
CA ILE A 57 -8.96 4.64 -12.06
C ILE A 57 -9.84 3.79 -12.97
N TRP A 58 -9.80 4.05 -14.29
CA TRP A 58 -10.60 3.30 -15.24
C TRP A 58 -10.28 1.79 -15.20
N ILE A 59 -8.98 1.42 -15.25
CA ILE A 59 -8.54 0.02 -15.15
C ILE A 59 -9.06 -0.62 -13.85
N ALA A 60 -8.88 0.04 -12.71
CA ALA A 60 -9.31 -0.47 -11.41
C ALA A 60 -10.82 -0.74 -11.36
N LYS A 61 -11.65 0.14 -11.96
CA LYS A 61 -13.10 -0.04 -12.04
C LYS A 61 -13.50 -1.18 -12.97
N GLN A 62 -12.85 -1.32 -14.13
CA GLN A 62 -13.12 -2.43 -15.05
C GLN A 62 -12.79 -3.78 -14.42
N ASN A 63 -11.70 -3.84 -13.64
CA ASN A 63 -11.31 -5.07 -12.93
C ASN A 63 -12.15 -5.34 -11.67
N SER A 64 -13.09 -4.45 -11.31
CA SER A 64 -13.89 -4.54 -10.08
C SER A 64 -15.40 -4.61 -10.34
N GLN A 65 -15.82 -5.01 -11.54
CA GLN A 65 -17.25 -5.05 -11.91
C GLN A 65 -18.10 -6.03 -11.09
N ASN A 66 -17.49 -7.07 -10.50
CA ASN A 66 -18.17 -8.09 -9.72
C ASN A 66 -17.60 -8.14 -8.29
N PRO A 67 -17.89 -7.13 -7.45
CA PRO A 67 -17.33 -7.05 -6.11
C PRO A 67 -17.90 -8.15 -5.19
N ALA A 68 -17.07 -8.60 -4.24
CA ALA A 68 -17.43 -9.56 -3.20
C ALA A 68 -17.53 -8.87 -1.83
N ASP A 69 -17.85 -9.64 -0.78
CA ASP A 69 -17.77 -9.20 0.63
C ASP A 69 -18.63 -7.95 0.96
N GLY A 70 -19.71 -7.73 0.21
CA GLY A 70 -20.59 -6.57 0.37
C GLY A 70 -19.96 -5.23 -0.04
N LEU A 71 -18.85 -5.27 -0.78
CA LEU A 71 -18.23 -4.10 -1.38
C LEU A 71 -19.07 -3.56 -2.53
N THR A 72 -19.08 -2.25 -2.70
CA THR A 72 -19.49 -1.63 -3.97
C THR A 72 -18.37 -1.78 -5.01
N GLN A 73 -18.69 -1.51 -6.28
CA GLN A 73 -17.67 -1.47 -7.33
C GLN A 73 -16.57 -0.44 -7.00
N ASP A 74 -16.94 0.76 -6.54
CA ASP A 74 -15.97 1.82 -6.22
C ASP A 74 -15.08 1.45 -5.02
N GLU A 75 -15.63 0.75 -4.02
CA GLU A 75 -14.85 0.27 -2.86
C GLU A 75 -13.85 -0.82 -3.27
N SER A 76 -14.28 -1.80 -4.06
CA SER A 76 -13.41 -2.83 -4.63
C SER A 76 -12.34 -2.21 -5.54
N ALA A 77 -12.72 -1.23 -6.37
CA ALA A 77 -11.81 -0.52 -7.26
C ALA A 77 -10.81 0.34 -6.48
N ALA A 78 -11.19 0.93 -5.35
CA ALA A 78 -10.27 1.66 -4.47
C ALA A 78 -9.18 0.75 -3.92
N ILE A 79 -9.54 -0.46 -3.49
CA ILE A 79 -8.58 -1.49 -3.06
C ILE A 79 -7.69 -1.89 -4.24
N HIS A 80 -8.28 -2.23 -5.39
CA HIS A 80 -7.54 -2.60 -6.60
C HIS A 80 -6.52 -1.52 -6.96
N LEU A 81 -6.93 -0.25 -7.01
CA LEU A 81 -6.08 0.90 -7.34
C LEU A 81 -4.90 1.06 -6.38
N TYR A 82 -5.11 0.83 -5.08
CA TYR A 82 -4.03 0.81 -4.09
C TYR A 82 -3.05 -0.34 -4.34
N THR A 83 -3.54 -1.51 -4.73
CA THR A 83 -2.71 -2.71 -4.91
C THR A 83 -2.00 -2.82 -6.26
N MET A 84 -2.43 -2.04 -7.24
CA MET A 84 -1.98 -2.14 -8.63
C MET A 84 -0.58 -1.57 -8.81
N GLU A 85 0.34 -2.39 -9.33
CA GLU A 85 1.66 -1.95 -9.77
C GLU A 85 1.54 -1.26 -11.13
N TRP A 86 2.20 -0.12 -11.28
CA TRP A 86 2.16 0.67 -12.51
C TRP A 86 3.48 0.50 -13.22
N ASP A 87 3.43 0.39 -14.54
CA ASP A 87 4.64 0.20 -15.33
C ASP A 87 5.48 1.49 -15.35
N SER A 88 6.50 1.52 -14.50
CA SER A 88 7.47 2.62 -14.40
C SER A 88 8.43 2.69 -15.59
N SER A 89 8.47 1.67 -16.46
CA SER A 89 9.32 1.67 -17.66
C SER A 89 8.77 2.56 -18.78
N ILE A 90 7.47 2.87 -18.74
CA ILE A 90 6.80 3.73 -19.73
C ILE A 90 7.14 5.21 -19.50
N ASN A 91 7.36 5.63 -18.25
CA ASN A 91 7.73 6.99 -17.87
C ASN A 91 8.26 7.00 -16.42
N GLU A 92 9.40 7.65 -16.16
CA GLU A 92 10.01 7.78 -14.83
C GLU A 92 9.08 8.43 -13.78
N SER A 93 8.10 9.23 -14.20
CA SER A 93 7.09 9.85 -13.34
C SER A 93 5.84 8.97 -13.10
N SER A 94 5.76 7.78 -13.69
CA SER A 94 4.62 6.86 -13.57
C SER A 94 4.79 5.95 -12.35
N VAL A 95 4.71 6.54 -11.17
CA VAL A 95 4.82 5.83 -9.89
C VAL A 95 3.43 5.47 -9.36
N SER A 96 3.25 4.22 -8.89
CA SER A 96 1.98 3.74 -8.33
C SER A 96 1.40 4.62 -7.22
N LEU A 97 0.06 4.66 -7.15
CA LEU A 97 -0.66 5.43 -6.13
C LEU A 97 -0.22 5.09 -4.70
N TYR A 98 0.01 3.81 -4.38
CA TYR A 98 0.42 3.42 -3.03
C TYR A 98 1.76 4.00 -2.61
N VAL A 99 2.67 4.26 -3.55
CA VAL A 99 3.98 4.85 -3.23
C VAL A 99 3.78 6.27 -2.74
N HIS A 100 3.03 7.08 -3.50
CA HIS A 100 2.69 8.45 -3.13
C HIS A 100 1.93 8.52 -1.81
N LEU A 101 0.92 7.66 -1.63
CA LEU A 101 0.13 7.63 -0.40
C LEU A 101 1.00 7.26 0.80
N ASN A 102 1.78 6.18 0.71
CA ASN A 102 2.63 5.72 1.82
C ASN A 102 3.73 6.72 2.16
N GLN A 103 4.32 7.39 1.16
CA GLN A 103 5.26 8.50 1.42
C GLN A 103 4.58 9.65 2.15
N THR A 104 3.36 10.01 1.76
CA THR A 104 2.59 11.07 2.42
C THR A 104 2.22 10.70 3.86
N LEU A 105 1.86 9.43 4.10
CA LEU A 105 1.54 8.90 5.43
C LEU A 105 2.73 8.92 6.40
N LYS A 106 3.96 8.68 5.89
CA LYS A 106 5.20 8.79 6.67
C LYS A 106 5.59 10.24 6.99
N GLY A 107 5.03 11.21 6.29
CA GLY A 107 5.35 12.63 6.45
C GLY A 107 4.92 13.20 7.81
N ILE A 108 5.82 13.98 8.43
CA ILE A 108 5.56 14.73 9.66
C ILE A 108 4.48 15.80 9.42
N ASP A 109 4.53 16.47 8.27
CA ASP A 109 3.53 17.45 7.88
C ASP A 109 2.20 16.79 7.46
N ARG A 110 1.30 16.66 8.44
CA ARG A 110 -0.02 16.05 8.25
C ARG A 110 -0.93 16.83 7.31
N THR A 111 -0.66 18.10 7.03
CA THR A 111 -1.49 18.91 6.13
C THR A 111 -1.43 18.39 4.69
N LYS A 112 -0.34 17.71 4.31
CA LYS A 112 -0.17 17.05 3.01
C LYS A 112 -1.11 15.87 2.78
N LEU A 113 -1.75 15.34 3.83
CA LEU A 113 -2.75 14.29 3.71
C LEU A 113 -4.13 14.82 3.29
N ARG A 114 -4.39 16.14 3.36
CA ARG A 114 -5.71 16.70 3.05
C ARG A 114 -6.25 16.30 1.66
N PRO A 115 -5.46 16.34 0.57
CA PRO A 115 -5.94 15.88 -0.74
C PRO A 115 -6.32 14.40 -0.76
N TRP A 116 -5.79 13.59 0.15
CA TRP A 116 -6.03 12.15 0.23
C TRP A 116 -7.29 11.80 1.02
N PHE A 117 -7.92 12.74 1.73
CA PHE A 117 -9.01 12.41 2.66
C PHE A 117 -10.21 11.73 1.99
N ARG A 118 -10.63 12.20 0.81
CA ARG A 118 -11.73 11.57 0.06
C ARG A 118 -11.39 10.14 -0.36
N TYR A 119 -10.18 9.93 -0.89
CA TYR A 119 -9.70 8.59 -1.24
C TYR A 119 -9.56 7.68 -0.01
N LEU A 120 -8.98 8.19 1.09
CA LEU A 120 -8.83 7.46 2.35
C LEU A 120 -10.18 7.07 2.94
N LYS A 121 -11.19 7.93 2.85
CA LYS A 121 -12.55 7.63 3.27
C LYS A 121 -13.11 6.41 2.52
N LEU A 122 -13.02 6.41 1.19
CA LEU A 122 -13.49 5.31 0.36
C LEU A 122 -12.68 4.02 0.64
N PHE A 123 -11.36 4.11 0.61
CA PHE A 123 -10.45 2.97 0.77
C PHE A 123 -10.55 2.32 2.16
N LEU A 124 -10.54 3.11 3.25
CA LEU A 124 -10.64 2.57 4.61
C LEU A 124 -12.03 2.00 4.89
N THR A 125 -13.09 2.57 4.31
CA THR A 125 -14.43 1.99 4.39
C THR A 125 -14.48 0.62 3.70
N ALA A 126 -13.88 0.51 2.52
CA ALA A 126 -13.75 -0.76 1.80
C ALA A 126 -13.00 -1.82 2.63
N LEU A 127 -11.83 -1.46 3.19
CA LEU A 127 -11.06 -2.37 4.04
C LEU A 127 -11.81 -2.80 5.31
N ALA A 128 -12.63 -1.90 5.88
CA ALA A 128 -13.40 -2.21 7.09
C ALA A 128 -14.51 -3.26 6.83
N LYS A 129 -15.05 -3.31 5.60
CA LYS A 129 -16.06 -4.30 5.19
C LYS A 129 -15.48 -5.69 4.94
N LEU A 130 -14.20 -5.78 4.57
CA LEU A 130 -13.55 -7.06 4.35
C LEU A 130 -13.55 -7.91 5.63
N PRO A 131 -13.78 -9.23 5.51
CA PRO A 131 -13.67 -10.14 6.64
C PRO A 131 -12.29 -10.03 7.31
N VAL A 132 -12.30 -10.06 8.64
CA VAL A 132 -11.07 -10.16 9.43
C VAL A 132 -10.45 -11.53 9.15
N ALA A 133 -9.20 -11.53 8.71
CA ALA A 133 -8.47 -12.77 8.50
C ALA A 133 -8.26 -13.48 9.85
N PRO A 134 -8.31 -14.83 9.90
CA PRO A 134 -7.94 -15.57 11.10
C PRO A 134 -6.54 -15.19 11.58
N ARG A 135 -6.32 -15.31 12.89
CA ARG A 135 -5.00 -15.10 13.50
C ARG A 135 -3.98 -16.00 12.81
N GLN A 136 -2.94 -15.40 12.24
CA GLN A 136 -1.92 -16.09 11.47
C GLN A 136 -0.64 -15.28 11.40
N THR A 137 0.46 -15.93 11.06
CA THR A 137 1.72 -15.26 10.75
C THR A 137 1.69 -14.74 9.32
N VAL A 138 2.00 -13.45 9.15
CA VAL A 138 2.25 -12.81 7.86
C VAL A 138 3.69 -12.30 7.82
N TRP A 139 4.21 -12.20 6.60
CA TRP A 139 5.60 -11.90 6.34
C TRP A 139 5.73 -10.60 5.54
N ARG A 140 6.73 -9.79 5.90
CA ARG A 140 7.15 -8.60 5.14
C ARG A 140 8.67 -8.60 5.02
N GLY A 141 9.19 -8.46 3.81
CA GLY A 141 10.62 -8.40 3.54
C GLY A 141 11.07 -6.98 3.21
N ILE A 142 12.28 -6.59 3.61
CA ILE A 142 12.88 -5.30 3.23
C ILE A 142 14.34 -5.51 2.85
N ARG A 143 14.77 -4.89 1.74
CA ARG A 143 16.15 -4.91 1.23
C ARG A 143 17.08 -3.94 1.99
N ALA A 144 17.06 -4.01 3.32
CA ALA A 144 17.91 -3.22 4.20
C ALA A 144 18.11 -3.95 5.55
N ASP A 145 19.18 -3.61 6.26
CA ASP A 145 19.33 -3.96 7.67
C ASP A 145 18.58 -2.93 8.52
N LEU A 146 17.59 -3.39 9.28
CA LEU A 146 16.82 -2.57 10.21
C LEU A 146 17.01 -3.03 11.66
N SER A 147 17.97 -3.90 11.95
CA SER A 147 18.11 -4.53 13.27
C SER A 147 18.24 -3.51 14.40
N ASN A 148 18.86 -2.35 14.13
CA ASN A 148 19.03 -1.27 15.11
C ASN A 148 17.76 -0.42 15.31
N ASP A 149 16.79 -0.47 14.39
CA ASP A 149 15.56 0.31 14.46
C ASP A 149 14.43 -0.43 15.22
N TYR A 150 14.66 -1.71 15.56
CA TYR A 150 13.69 -2.58 16.25
C TYR A 150 14.25 -3.15 17.55
N PRO A 151 14.46 -2.30 18.57
CA PRO A 151 14.79 -2.76 19.91
C PRO A 151 13.70 -3.68 20.48
N GLN A 152 14.13 -4.62 21.33
CA GLN A 152 13.23 -5.57 21.98
C GLN A 152 12.24 -4.84 22.89
N ASP A 153 11.02 -5.37 22.99
CA ASP A 153 9.95 -4.92 23.88
C ASP A 153 9.42 -3.49 23.62
N GLU A 154 9.80 -2.89 22.48
CA GLU A 154 9.29 -1.59 22.06
C GLU A 154 8.03 -1.68 21.20
N LYS A 155 7.17 -0.66 21.32
CA LYS A 155 5.97 -0.51 20.47
C LYS A 155 6.32 0.32 19.24
N ILE A 156 6.23 -0.31 18.07
CA ILE A 156 6.51 0.33 16.80
C ILE A 156 5.21 0.62 16.04
N THR A 157 5.09 1.84 15.52
CA THR A 157 3.98 2.24 14.64
C THR A 157 4.51 2.41 13.22
N TRP A 158 3.94 1.67 12.28
CA TRP A 158 4.15 1.88 10.85
C TRP A 158 3.06 2.81 10.33
N TRP A 159 3.44 4.01 9.89
CA TRP A 159 2.47 5.00 9.43
C TRP A 159 1.97 4.70 8.02
N ALA A 160 2.81 4.11 7.17
CA ALA A 160 2.41 3.58 5.88
C ALA A 160 1.57 2.31 6.02
N PHE A 161 0.69 2.08 5.04
CA PHE A 161 -0.02 0.81 4.93
C PHE A 161 0.98 -0.32 4.62
N SER A 162 0.95 -1.34 5.47
CA SER A 162 1.91 -2.42 5.40
C SER A 162 1.36 -3.61 4.63
N SER A 163 1.96 -3.85 3.47
CA SER A 163 1.63 -4.99 2.62
C SER A 163 2.46 -6.19 3.05
N CYS A 164 1.78 -7.30 3.29
CA CYS A 164 2.35 -8.54 3.80
C CYS A 164 1.84 -9.73 2.98
N THR A 165 2.54 -10.86 3.07
CA THR A 165 2.14 -12.12 2.44
C THR A 165 2.05 -13.23 3.48
N THR A 166 1.11 -14.16 3.29
CA THR A 166 1.06 -15.41 4.09
C THR A 166 2.07 -16.45 3.61
N SER A 167 2.70 -16.24 2.45
CA SER A 167 3.64 -17.18 1.84
C SER A 167 5.07 -16.65 1.91
N LEU A 168 5.89 -17.25 2.76
CA LEU A 168 7.32 -16.94 2.84
C LEU A 168 8.04 -17.22 1.50
N LYS A 169 7.58 -18.23 0.74
CA LYS A 169 8.16 -18.58 -0.57
C LYS A 169 8.07 -17.43 -1.58
N ILE A 170 7.02 -16.61 -1.50
CA ILE A 170 6.87 -15.44 -2.37
C ILE A 170 8.03 -14.46 -2.15
N LEU A 171 8.46 -14.26 -0.90
CA LEU A 171 9.56 -13.35 -0.59
C LEU A 171 10.91 -13.86 -1.13
N GLN A 172 11.10 -15.17 -1.27
CA GLN A 172 12.35 -15.73 -1.80
C GLN A 172 12.58 -15.45 -3.29
N SER A 173 11.54 -15.07 -4.04
CA SER A 173 11.67 -14.70 -5.44
C SER A 173 12.30 -13.32 -5.60
N ASP A 174 13.18 -13.17 -6.59
CA ASP A 174 13.88 -11.91 -6.90
C ASP A 174 12.92 -10.77 -7.32
N LEU A 175 11.72 -11.12 -7.79
CA LEU A 175 10.63 -10.17 -8.06
C LEU A 175 10.12 -9.47 -6.80
N TYR A 176 10.37 -10.06 -5.62
CA TYR A 176 10.00 -9.56 -4.31
C TYR A 176 11.26 -9.22 -3.51
N LEU A 177 11.60 -9.97 -2.46
CA LEU A 177 12.79 -9.66 -1.65
C LEU A 177 14.07 -10.15 -2.36
N GLY A 178 14.01 -11.35 -2.95
CA GLY A 178 15.19 -12.07 -3.43
C GLY A 178 16.06 -12.59 -2.29
N THR A 179 17.17 -13.22 -2.64
CA THR A 179 18.06 -13.88 -1.66
C THR A 179 19.43 -13.21 -1.50
N VAL A 180 19.72 -12.20 -2.32
CA VAL A 180 21.02 -11.51 -2.39
C VAL A 180 20.99 -10.18 -1.66
N GLY A 181 22.12 -9.81 -1.04
CA GLY A 181 22.28 -8.54 -0.31
C GLY A 181 21.68 -8.59 1.10
N THR A 182 21.88 -7.55 1.91
CA THR A 182 21.35 -7.51 3.29
C THR A 182 19.86 -7.23 3.31
N ARG A 183 19.12 -7.96 4.16
CA ARG A 183 17.66 -7.95 4.21
C ARG A 183 17.14 -8.15 5.62
N THR A 184 16.01 -7.54 5.92
CA THR A 184 15.22 -7.74 7.13
C THR A 184 13.93 -8.46 6.76
N LEU A 185 13.58 -9.49 7.52
CA LEU A 185 12.33 -10.22 7.37
C LEU A 185 11.51 -10.08 8.66
N PHE A 186 10.35 -9.46 8.55
CA PHE A 186 9.39 -9.38 9.64
C PHE A 186 8.50 -10.61 9.65
N SER A 187 8.44 -11.29 10.80
CA SER A 187 7.42 -12.28 11.15
C SER A 187 6.40 -11.60 12.04
N ILE A 188 5.17 -11.43 11.55
CA ILE A 188 4.15 -10.64 12.23
C ILE A 188 2.96 -11.56 12.50
N GLU A 189 2.64 -11.76 13.78
CA GLU A 189 1.37 -12.36 14.15
C GLU A 189 0.26 -11.31 14.07
N THR A 190 -0.64 -11.45 13.09
CA THR A 190 -1.74 -10.50 12.90
C THR A 190 -2.99 -10.95 13.65
N ILE A 191 -3.67 -9.99 14.28
CA ILE A 191 -4.95 -10.21 14.98
C ILE A 191 -6.14 -9.55 14.30
N ASN A 192 -5.90 -8.65 13.32
CA ASN A 192 -6.93 -7.87 12.63
C ASN A 192 -6.60 -7.66 11.14
N GLY A 193 -5.84 -8.57 10.53
CA GLY A 193 -5.47 -8.48 9.12
C GLY A 193 -6.68 -8.46 8.20
N ARG A 194 -6.58 -7.74 7.08
CA ARG A 194 -7.56 -7.77 5.98
C ARG A 194 -6.95 -8.46 4.78
N ALA A 195 -7.55 -9.57 4.38
CA ALA A 195 -7.12 -10.30 3.19
C ALA A 195 -7.72 -9.62 1.96
N ILE A 196 -6.87 -8.93 1.21
CA ILE A 196 -7.19 -8.40 -0.12
C ILE A 196 -6.80 -9.48 -1.14
N ARG A 197 -7.73 -9.92 -1.96
CA ARG A 197 -7.55 -10.96 -2.98
C ARG A 197 -7.81 -10.40 -4.37
#